data_AF-A0A4Q1S8U8-F1
#
_entry.id   AF-A0A4Q1S8U8-F1
#
_cell.length_a   1.000
_cell.length_b   1.000
_cell.length_c   1.000
_cell.angle_alpha   90.00
_cell.angle_beta   90.00
_cell.angle_gamma   90.00
#
_symmetry.space_group_name_H-M   'P 1'
#
loop_
_entity.id
_entity.type
_entity.pdbx_description
1 polymer ?
#
loop_
_entity_poly.entity_id
_entity_poly.type
_entity_poly.pdbx_seq_one_letter_code
_entity_poly.pdbx_strand_id
1 'polypeptide(L)'
;MTYCLGILTHQGLVMASDSRSNAGFDQVNVCRKMHTFVHPGERAFAILASGSLSLTQSVIALLRDAFDAGEGLAKAESFYAAARVVGDCIRRVSELDRAALERDGFSFNINLLLGGQVKGERPALSLIYPQGNPLSATHDSPYLQIGEVKYGRPILDRGIVSGTTTLEDAAKYALLSFDATMRSNLTVGPPIEVLLYENDKLEFDRYRRFPADDPELQQIHRQWEQSLRRAVEELPAVEFNSCLP
;
A
#
# COMPACT_ATOMS: atom_id res chain seq x y z
N MET A 1 -3.89 -6.40 11.20
CA MET A 1 -2.54 -5.92 11.61
C MET A 1 -1.70 -5.56 10.40
N THR A 2 -2.17 -4.65 9.54
CA THR A 2 -1.42 -4.14 8.38
C THR A 2 -2.22 -2.99 7.77
N TYR A 3 -1.55 -1.96 7.27
CA TYR A 3 -2.13 -1.04 6.30
C TYR A 3 -1.11 -0.77 5.18
N CYS A 4 -1.54 -0.96 3.94
CA CYS A 4 -0.76 -0.54 2.77
C CYS A 4 -1.64 0.23 1.79
N LEU A 5 -1.02 1.15 1.06
CA LEU A 5 -1.65 2.10 0.17
C LEU A 5 -0.80 2.28 -1.09
N GLY A 6 -1.43 2.23 -2.25
CA GLY A 6 -0.87 2.70 -3.52
C GLY A 6 -1.72 3.85 -4.06
N ILE A 7 -1.10 4.90 -4.59
CA ILE A 7 -1.76 6.06 -5.21
C ILE A 7 -1.13 6.29 -6.59
N LEU A 8 -1.94 6.28 -7.64
CA LEU A 8 -1.57 6.62 -9.00
C LEU A 8 -1.91 8.09 -9.28
N THR A 9 -0.96 8.85 -9.80
CA THR A 9 -1.15 10.23 -10.22
C THR A 9 -0.78 10.40 -11.69
N HIS A 10 -1.07 11.56 -12.27
CA HIS A 10 -0.58 11.92 -13.59
C HIS A 10 0.96 11.98 -13.70
N GLN A 11 1.68 12.09 -12.57
CA GLN A 11 3.14 12.19 -12.51
C GLN A 11 3.83 10.85 -12.21
N GLY A 12 3.09 9.86 -11.71
CA GLY A 12 3.65 8.56 -11.37
C GLY A 12 2.86 7.84 -10.27
N LEU A 13 3.59 7.22 -9.34
CA LEU A 13 3.05 6.28 -8.37
C LEU A 13 3.65 6.51 -6.98
N VAL A 14 2.80 6.56 -5.95
CA VAL A 14 3.20 6.49 -4.54
C VAL A 14 2.82 5.12 -3.98
N MET A 15 3.75 4.45 -3.33
CA MET A 15 3.53 3.20 -2.60
C MET A 15 3.91 3.40 -1.13
N ALA A 16 3.06 3.02 -0.20
CA ALA A 16 3.32 3.18 1.23
C ALA A 16 2.81 2.01 2.08
N SER A 17 3.57 1.60 3.08
CA SER A 17 3.24 0.48 3.97
C SER A 17 3.69 0.70 5.40
N ASP A 18 2.90 0.22 6.37
CA ASP A 18 3.35 0.07 7.75
C ASP A 18 4.19 -1.20 7.94
N SER A 19 4.83 -1.36 9.10
CA SER A 19 5.67 -2.54 9.38
C SER A 19 5.15 -3.45 10.49
N ARG A 20 4.16 -3.01 11.29
CA ARG A 20 3.62 -3.80 12.40
C ARG A 20 2.91 -5.04 11.86
N SER A 21 3.32 -6.22 12.34
CA SER A 21 2.85 -7.51 11.83
C SER A 21 2.52 -8.46 12.98
N ASN A 22 1.52 -9.31 12.78
CA ASN A 22 1.19 -10.38 13.73
C ASN A 22 1.83 -11.68 13.28
N ALA A 23 2.63 -12.31 14.13
CA ALA A 23 3.20 -13.64 13.88
C ALA A 23 2.59 -14.75 14.75
N GLY A 24 1.62 -14.44 15.62
CA GLY A 24 0.98 -15.40 16.51
C GLY A 24 0.29 -14.74 17.70
N PHE A 25 -0.25 -15.53 18.63
CA PHE A 25 -0.78 -14.97 19.88
C PHE A 25 0.32 -14.17 20.60
N ASP A 26 0.07 -12.88 20.84
CA ASP A 26 0.97 -11.91 21.49
C ASP A 26 2.35 -11.66 20.82
N GLN A 27 2.55 -12.08 19.56
CA GLN A 27 3.79 -11.82 18.83
C GLN A 27 3.64 -10.68 17.82
N VAL A 28 3.89 -9.46 18.30
CA VAL A 28 3.97 -8.26 17.46
C VAL A 28 5.39 -8.11 16.93
N ASN A 29 5.58 -8.32 15.64
CA ASN A 29 6.87 -8.17 14.96
C ASN A 29 6.89 -6.92 14.07
N VAL A 30 8.10 -6.43 13.78
CA VAL A 30 8.34 -5.42 12.75
C VAL A 30 8.83 -6.17 11.51
N CYS A 31 7.95 -6.29 10.51
CA CYS A 31 8.26 -6.96 9.25
C CYS A 31 8.10 -5.97 8.10
N ARG A 32 9.04 -5.99 7.16
CA ARG A 32 8.97 -5.23 5.93
C ARG A 32 7.77 -5.71 5.11
N LYS A 33 6.98 -4.78 4.56
CA LYS A 33 5.83 -5.11 3.72
C LYS A 33 5.95 -4.59 2.29
N MET A 34 6.98 -3.79 1.99
CA MET A 34 7.29 -3.30 0.66
C MET A 34 8.48 -4.08 0.07
N HIS A 35 8.31 -4.63 -1.13
CA HIS A 35 9.33 -5.41 -1.84
C HIS A 35 9.49 -4.91 -3.26
N THR A 36 10.72 -4.64 -3.70
CA THR A 36 11.00 -4.06 -5.01
C THR A 36 11.67 -5.06 -5.95
N PHE A 37 11.34 -4.98 -7.25
CA PHE A 37 11.88 -5.80 -8.32
C PHE A 37 12.21 -4.86 -9.48
N VAL A 38 13.50 -4.66 -9.75
CA VAL A 38 13.97 -3.64 -10.69
C VAL A 38 14.93 -4.27 -11.69
N HIS A 39 14.61 -4.13 -12.96
CA HIS A 39 15.55 -4.32 -14.07
C HIS A 39 15.77 -2.94 -14.70
N PRO A 40 16.86 -2.24 -14.35
CA PRO A 40 17.04 -0.82 -14.70
C PRO A 40 16.83 -0.54 -16.18
N GLY A 41 16.07 0.51 -16.49
CA GLY A 41 15.78 0.91 -17.87
C GLY A 41 14.80 0.01 -18.63
N GLU A 42 14.29 -1.05 -18.01
CA GLU A 42 13.30 -1.96 -18.60
C GLU A 42 12.01 -2.06 -17.79
N ARG A 43 12.10 -2.28 -16.48
CA ARG A 43 10.92 -2.41 -15.61
C ARG A 43 11.25 -2.15 -14.15
N ALA A 44 10.30 -1.59 -13.42
CA ALA A 44 10.38 -1.38 -11.99
C ALA A 44 9.03 -1.70 -11.35
N PHE A 45 9.02 -2.62 -10.39
CA PHE A 45 7.83 -3.05 -9.66
C PHE A 45 8.03 -2.98 -8.15
N ALA A 46 7.02 -2.52 -7.43
CA ALA A 46 6.91 -2.57 -6.00
C ALA A 46 5.67 -3.38 -5.61
N ILE A 47 5.84 -4.31 -4.67
CA ILE A 47 4.77 -5.12 -4.10
C ILE A 47 4.60 -4.76 -2.63
N LEU A 48 3.36 -4.44 -2.23
CA LEU A 48 2.96 -4.26 -0.84
C LEU A 48 2.13 -5.46 -0.39
N ALA A 49 2.40 -5.99 0.80
CA ALA A 49 1.79 -7.23 1.26
C ALA A 49 0.92 -7.08 2.51
N SER A 50 -0.23 -7.73 2.54
CA SER A 50 -1.13 -7.81 3.71
C SER A 50 -1.76 -9.21 3.81
N GLY A 51 -2.09 -9.62 5.04
CA GLY A 51 -2.69 -10.93 5.34
C GLY A 51 -1.77 -11.77 6.22
N SER A 52 -1.78 -13.08 6.01
CA SER A 52 -0.92 -14.02 6.72
C SER A 52 0.55 -13.80 6.35
N LEU A 53 1.38 -13.58 7.37
CA LEU A 53 2.82 -13.33 7.18
C LEU A 53 3.54 -14.51 6.52
N SER A 54 3.18 -15.75 6.86
CA SER A 54 3.79 -16.93 6.24
C SER A 54 3.45 -17.02 4.75
N LEU A 55 2.19 -16.74 4.38
CA LEU A 55 1.76 -16.76 2.98
C LEU A 55 2.44 -15.66 2.16
N THR A 56 2.51 -14.43 2.69
CA THR A 56 3.16 -13.32 1.99
C THR A 56 4.65 -13.57 1.83
N GLN A 57 5.33 -14.09 2.84
CA GLN A 57 6.74 -14.45 2.76
C GLN A 57 7.00 -15.54 1.71
N SER A 58 6.19 -16.60 1.67
CA SER A 58 6.30 -17.66 0.65
C SER A 58 6.13 -17.10 -0.77
N VAL A 59 5.12 -16.25 -1.00
CA VAL A 59 4.91 -15.63 -2.32
C VAL A 59 6.08 -14.72 -2.71
N ILE A 60 6.54 -13.86 -1.80
CA ILE A 60 7.66 -12.96 -2.08
C ILE A 60 8.97 -13.72 -2.33
N ALA A 61 9.23 -14.81 -1.60
CA ALA A 61 10.40 -15.65 -1.80
C ALA A 61 10.39 -16.30 -3.20
N LEU A 62 9.28 -16.93 -3.58
CA LEU A 62 9.14 -17.55 -4.91
C LEU A 62 9.25 -16.52 -6.06
N LEU A 63 8.66 -15.33 -5.88
CA LEU A 63 8.81 -14.25 -6.85
C LEU A 63 10.25 -13.76 -6.96
N ARG A 64 10.99 -13.70 -5.84
CA ARG A 64 12.40 -13.31 -5.82
C ARG A 64 13.26 -14.33 -6.53
N ASP A 65 13.12 -15.61 -6.19
CA ASP A 65 13.88 -16.70 -6.81
C ASP A 65 13.67 -16.72 -8.33
N ALA A 66 12.40 -16.58 -8.78
CA ALA A 66 12.09 -16.50 -10.20
C ALA A 66 12.72 -15.24 -10.84
N PHE A 67 12.60 -14.08 -10.22
CA PHE A 67 13.16 -12.83 -10.74
C PHE A 67 14.69 -12.89 -10.88
N ASP A 68 15.38 -13.41 -9.87
CA ASP A 68 16.84 -13.52 -9.84
C ASP A 68 17.35 -14.56 -10.86
N ALA A 69 16.53 -15.55 -11.21
CA ALA A 69 16.76 -16.48 -12.32
C ALA A 69 16.41 -15.89 -13.70
N GLY A 70 15.98 -14.63 -13.78
CA GLY A 70 15.56 -13.99 -15.02
C GLY A 70 14.18 -14.42 -15.52
N GLU A 71 13.33 -14.97 -14.66
CA GLU A 71 11.97 -15.42 -14.96
C GLU A 71 10.89 -14.57 -14.25
N GLY A 72 9.63 -14.87 -14.52
CA GLY A 72 8.48 -14.22 -13.85
C GLY A 72 8.47 -12.71 -14.08
N LEU A 73 8.58 -11.93 -13.00
CA LEU A 73 8.55 -10.47 -13.07
C LEU A 73 9.72 -9.89 -13.91
N ALA A 74 10.85 -10.60 -14.01
CA ALA A 74 11.99 -10.19 -14.83
C ALA A 74 11.72 -10.29 -16.35
N LYS A 75 10.67 -11.02 -16.76
CA LYS A 75 10.25 -11.21 -18.15
C LYS A 75 8.84 -10.69 -18.47
N ALA A 76 8.12 -10.15 -17.50
CA ALA A 76 6.79 -9.60 -17.72
C ALA A 76 6.81 -8.50 -18.82
N GLU A 77 6.09 -8.74 -19.92
CA GLU A 77 6.07 -7.87 -21.11
C GLU A 77 5.11 -6.67 -20.98
N SER A 78 4.22 -6.72 -20.00
CA SER A 78 3.28 -5.65 -19.65
C SER A 78 3.03 -5.63 -18.15
N PHE A 79 2.50 -4.53 -17.65
CA PHE A 79 2.07 -4.44 -16.26
C PHE A 79 0.98 -5.47 -15.91
N TYR A 80 0.04 -5.72 -16.83
CA TYR A 80 -0.98 -6.76 -16.62
C TYR A 80 -0.37 -8.16 -16.59
N ALA A 81 0.62 -8.46 -17.44
CA ALA A 81 1.37 -9.71 -17.36
C ALA A 81 2.08 -9.84 -16.01
N ALA A 82 2.69 -8.77 -15.48
CA ALA A 82 3.29 -8.77 -14.16
C ALA A 82 2.26 -9.06 -13.05
N ALA A 83 1.06 -8.47 -13.13
CA ALA A 83 -0.04 -8.77 -12.21
C ALA A 83 -0.48 -10.23 -12.26
N ARG A 84 -0.48 -10.85 -13.46
CA ARG A 84 -0.78 -12.28 -13.64
C ARG A 84 0.32 -13.18 -13.06
N VAL A 85 1.59 -12.84 -13.25
CA VAL A 85 2.72 -13.56 -12.63
C VAL A 85 2.58 -13.59 -11.10
N VAL A 86 2.25 -12.45 -10.48
CA VAL A 86 2.00 -12.39 -9.03
C VAL A 86 0.81 -13.26 -8.63
N GLY A 87 -0.29 -13.19 -9.38
CA GLY A 87 -1.47 -14.00 -9.16
C GLY A 87 -1.24 -15.51 -9.24
N ASP A 88 -0.46 -15.95 -10.23
CA ASP A 88 -0.10 -17.36 -10.40
C ASP A 88 0.81 -17.85 -9.27
N CYS A 89 1.70 -16.98 -8.76
CA CYS A 89 2.50 -17.29 -7.58
C CYS A 89 1.63 -17.46 -6.32
N ILE A 90 0.59 -16.64 -6.13
CA ILE A 90 -0.38 -16.80 -5.04
C ILE A 90 -1.09 -18.16 -5.15
N ARG A 91 -1.51 -18.56 -6.36
CA ARG A 91 -2.17 -19.87 -6.58
C ARG A 91 -1.25 -21.03 -6.27
N ARG A 92 0.02 -20.95 -6.65
CA ARG A 92 1.02 -21.95 -6.32
C ARG A 92 1.19 -22.12 -4.81
N VAL A 93 1.27 -21.03 -4.05
CA VAL A 93 1.31 -21.11 -2.57
C VAL A 93 -0.01 -21.64 -2.00
N SER A 94 -1.14 -21.27 -2.61
CA SER A 94 -2.45 -21.81 -2.25
C SER A 94 -2.53 -23.32 -2.43
N GLU A 95 -1.96 -23.89 -3.49
CA GLU A 95 -1.91 -25.34 -3.71
C GLU A 95 -1.12 -26.07 -2.62
N LEU A 96 -0.08 -25.43 -2.07
CA LEU A 96 0.74 -25.98 -0.99
C LEU A 96 0.03 -25.92 0.36
N ASP A 97 -0.50 -24.75 0.72
CA ASP A 97 -0.81 -24.45 2.12
C ASP A 97 -2.31 -24.39 2.45
N ARG A 98 -3.18 -24.08 1.47
CA ARG A 98 -4.59 -23.78 1.74
C ARG A 98 -5.32 -24.93 2.44
N ALA A 99 -5.17 -26.15 1.94
CA ALA A 99 -5.88 -27.31 2.47
C ALA A 99 -5.46 -27.65 3.91
N ALA A 100 -4.22 -27.36 4.30
CA ALA A 100 -3.75 -27.52 5.67
C ALA A 100 -4.31 -26.41 6.58
N LEU A 101 -4.24 -25.15 6.13
CA LEU A 101 -4.77 -24.01 6.87
C LEU A 101 -6.28 -24.15 7.14
N GLU A 102 -7.07 -24.46 6.11
CA GLU A 102 -8.53 -24.55 6.22
C GLU A 102 -8.98 -25.72 7.11
N ARG A 103 -8.21 -26.82 7.12
CA ARG A 103 -8.46 -27.97 8.02
C ARG A 103 -8.38 -27.58 9.49
N ASP A 104 -7.46 -26.67 9.82
CA ASP A 104 -7.22 -26.19 11.18
C ASP A 104 -7.99 -24.89 11.49
N GLY A 105 -8.94 -24.49 10.62
CA GLY A 105 -9.82 -23.34 10.82
C GLY A 105 -9.20 -21.99 10.46
N PHE A 106 -8.05 -21.97 9.78
CA PHE A 106 -7.42 -20.74 9.29
C PHE A 106 -7.84 -20.46 7.84
N SER A 107 -8.09 -19.19 7.52
CA SER A 107 -8.37 -18.77 6.14
C SER A 107 -7.09 -18.53 5.35
N PHE A 108 -7.10 -18.89 4.07
CA PHE A 108 -6.05 -18.47 3.13
C PHE A 108 -6.18 -16.98 2.81
N ASN A 109 -5.60 -16.14 3.66
CA ASN A 109 -5.74 -14.70 3.60
C ASN A 109 -4.43 -14.03 3.13
N ILE A 110 -4.42 -13.57 1.89
CA ILE A 110 -3.32 -12.79 1.30
C ILE A 110 -3.86 -11.78 0.30
N ASN A 111 -3.45 -10.53 0.42
CA ASN A 111 -3.73 -9.47 -0.54
C ASN A 111 -2.44 -8.73 -0.85
N LEU A 112 -2.19 -8.48 -2.12
CA LEU A 112 -0.99 -7.77 -2.56
C LEU A 112 -1.40 -6.54 -3.38
N LEU A 113 -0.72 -5.41 -3.17
CA LEU A 113 -0.73 -4.31 -4.14
C LEU A 113 0.52 -4.44 -4.99
N LEU A 114 0.36 -4.52 -6.31
CA LEU A 114 1.44 -4.41 -7.27
C LEU A 114 1.35 -3.02 -7.89
N GLY A 115 2.44 -2.26 -7.87
CA GLY A 115 2.55 -1.00 -8.59
C GLY A 115 3.89 -0.90 -9.31
N GLY A 116 3.94 -0.21 -10.44
CA GLY A 116 5.16 -0.11 -11.22
C GLY A 116 4.93 0.16 -12.70
N GLN A 117 5.96 -0.06 -13.50
CA GLN A 117 5.96 0.24 -14.93
C GLN A 117 6.87 -0.73 -15.69
N VAL A 118 6.43 -1.11 -16.89
CA VAL A 118 7.26 -1.70 -17.94
C VAL A 118 7.55 -0.63 -18.98
N LYS A 119 8.76 -0.60 -19.53
CA LYS A 119 9.18 0.36 -20.56
C LYS A 119 8.17 0.41 -21.71
N GLY A 120 7.72 1.61 -22.03
CA GLY A 120 6.74 1.86 -23.09
C GLY A 120 5.28 1.84 -22.65
N GLU A 121 4.99 1.43 -21.41
CA GLU A 121 3.66 1.56 -20.80
C GLU A 121 3.64 2.72 -19.80
N ARG A 122 2.46 3.19 -19.40
CA ARG A 122 2.34 4.10 -18.24
C ARG A 122 2.47 3.31 -16.94
N PRO A 123 2.89 3.95 -15.83
CA PRO A 123 2.80 3.32 -14.53
C PRO A 123 1.37 2.91 -14.22
N ALA A 124 1.23 1.80 -13.52
CA ALA A 124 -0.07 1.25 -13.14
C ALA A 124 -0.02 0.65 -11.74
N LEU A 125 -1.21 0.38 -11.21
CA LEU A 125 -1.44 -0.11 -9.86
C LEU A 125 -2.57 -1.14 -9.89
N SER A 126 -2.35 -2.30 -9.28
CA SER A 126 -3.35 -3.36 -9.14
C SER A 126 -3.36 -3.97 -7.75
N LEU A 127 -4.55 -4.32 -7.29
CA LEU A 127 -4.80 -5.21 -6.16
C LEU A 127 -4.90 -6.65 -6.66
N ILE A 128 -4.10 -7.55 -6.10
CA ILE A 128 -4.16 -8.99 -6.38
C ILE A 128 -4.83 -9.67 -5.19
N TYR A 129 -5.94 -10.35 -5.47
CA TYR A 129 -6.74 -11.06 -4.46
C TYR A 129 -6.18 -12.44 -4.11
N PRO A 130 -6.66 -13.07 -3.02
CA PRO A 130 -6.26 -14.45 -2.65
C PRO A 130 -6.50 -15.50 -3.74
N GLN A 131 -7.38 -15.24 -4.70
CA GLN A 131 -7.66 -16.11 -5.85
C GLN A 131 -6.70 -15.89 -7.04
N GLY A 132 -5.79 -14.92 -6.92
CA GLY A 132 -4.78 -14.56 -7.92
C GLY A 132 -5.31 -13.73 -9.09
N ASN A 133 -6.55 -13.26 -9.06
CA ASN A 133 -7.05 -12.32 -10.06
C ASN A 133 -6.72 -10.87 -9.67
N PRO A 134 -6.34 -10.01 -10.64
CA PRO A 134 -6.08 -8.59 -10.39
C PRO A 134 -7.34 -7.71 -10.52
N LEU A 135 -7.36 -6.61 -9.76
CA LEU A 135 -8.20 -5.43 -9.95
C LEU A 135 -7.28 -4.22 -10.16
N SER A 136 -7.48 -3.47 -11.23
CA SER A 136 -6.66 -2.28 -11.54
C SER A 136 -7.25 -1.00 -10.98
N ALA A 137 -6.38 -0.09 -10.53
CA ALA A 137 -6.73 1.30 -10.29
C ALA A 137 -7.14 1.97 -11.61
N THR A 138 -8.00 2.97 -11.52
CA THR A 138 -8.48 3.74 -12.68
C THR A 138 -8.30 5.23 -12.43
N HIS A 139 -8.56 6.04 -13.45
CA HIS A 139 -8.56 7.49 -13.29
C HIS A 139 -9.54 7.96 -12.19
N ASP A 140 -10.73 7.35 -12.13
CA ASP A 140 -11.79 7.71 -11.17
C ASP A 140 -11.63 7.01 -9.82
N SER A 141 -10.74 6.02 -9.73
CA SER A 141 -10.36 5.34 -8.48
C SER A 141 -8.84 5.17 -8.46
N PRO A 142 -8.11 6.28 -8.23
CA PRO A 142 -6.67 6.34 -8.46
C PRO A 142 -5.84 5.75 -7.32
N TYR A 143 -6.45 5.20 -6.27
CA TYR A 143 -5.72 4.57 -5.18
C TYR A 143 -6.36 3.25 -4.77
N LEU A 144 -5.53 2.35 -4.26
CA LEU A 144 -5.94 1.05 -3.73
C LEU A 144 -5.33 0.85 -2.35
N GLN A 145 -6.07 0.19 -1.47
CA GLN A 145 -5.69 -0.05 -0.08
C GLN A 145 -5.84 -1.54 0.27
N ILE A 146 -4.98 -2.06 1.14
CA ILE A 146 -5.09 -3.40 1.72
C ILE A 146 -4.86 -3.34 3.25
N GLY A 147 -5.50 -4.26 3.99
CA GLY A 147 -5.44 -4.31 5.45
C GLY A 147 -6.51 -3.46 6.15
N GLU A 148 -6.12 -2.64 7.13
CA GLU A 148 -7.00 -1.79 7.96
C GLU A 148 -7.37 -0.47 7.26
N VAL A 149 -8.09 -0.58 6.14
CA VAL A 149 -8.23 0.52 5.17
C VAL A 149 -9.18 1.65 5.57
N LYS A 150 -10.09 1.43 6.52
CA LYS A 150 -11.25 2.31 6.77
C LYS A 150 -10.89 3.67 7.36
N TYR A 151 -9.90 3.70 8.26
CA TYR A 151 -9.59 4.88 9.08
C TYR A 151 -8.93 5.99 8.26
N GLY A 152 -7.98 5.63 7.40
CA GLY A 152 -7.24 6.55 6.55
C GLY A 152 -7.93 6.88 5.22
N ARG A 153 -9.07 6.26 4.90
CA ARG A 153 -9.75 6.45 3.62
C ARG A 153 -10.36 7.85 3.42
N PRO A 154 -11.01 8.48 4.42
CA PRO A 154 -11.73 9.73 4.19
C PRO A 154 -10.87 10.94 3.78
N ILE A 155 -9.57 10.95 4.09
CA ILE A 155 -8.66 12.01 3.61
C ILE A 155 -8.27 11.78 2.14
N LEU A 156 -8.21 10.51 1.71
CA LEU A 156 -7.93 10.14 0.32
C LEU A 156 -9.13 10.46 -0.57
N ASP A 157 -10.34 10.05 -0.17
CA ASP A 157 -11.60 10.34 -0.90
C ASP A 157 -11.80 11.84 -1.14
N ARG A 158 -11.30 12.70 -0.24
CA ARG A 158 -11.45 14.17 -0.33
C ARG A 158 -10.33 14.87 -1.09
N GLY A 159 -9.13 14.28 -1.14
CA GLY A 159 -7.92 14.98 -1.53
C GLY A 159 -7.26 14.50 -2.81
N ILE A 160 -7.43 13.23 -3.16
CA ILE A 160 -6.76 12.65 -4.33
C ILE A 160 -7.62 12.84 -5.57
N VAL A 161 -7.05 13.53 -6.56
CA VAL A 161 -7.62 13.75 -7.88
C VAL A 161 -6.55 13.42 -8.91
N SER A 162 -6.74 12.34 -9.68
CA SER A 162 -5.72 11.76 -10.57
C SER A 162 -5.04 12.79 -11.48
N GLY A 163 -5.83 13.69 -12.06
CA GLY A 163 -5.36 14.70 -13.02
C GLY A 163 -4.63 15.91 -12.44
N THR A 164 -4.68 16.14 -11.11
CA THR A 164 -4.13 17.38 -10.51
C THR A 164 -3.25 17.14 -9.29
N THR A 165 -3.46 16.07 -8.53
CA THR A 165 -2.63 15.75 -7.38
C THR A 165 -1.21 15.44 -7.83
N THR A 166 -0.24 16.18 -7.32
CA THR A 166 1.20 15.97 -7.57
C THR A 166 1.71 14.72 -6.85
N LEU A 167 2.87 14.21 -7.24
CA LEU A 167 3.48 13.05 -6.58
C LEU A 167 3.83 13.35 -5.11
N GLU A 168 4.30 14.57 -4.83
CA GLU A 168 4.64 15.06 -3.50
C GLU A 168 3.40 15.22 -2.62
N ASP A 169 2.31 15.76 -3.15
CA ASP A 169 1.07 15.90 -2.38
C ASP A 169 0.42 14.54 -2.13
N ALA A 170 0.47 13.60 -3.10
CA ALA A 170 0.04 12.23 -2.89
C ALA A 170 0.82 11.54 -1.74
N ALA A 171 2.13 11.80 -1.62
CA ALA A 171 2.93 11.30 -0.51
C ALA A 171 2.49 11.88 0.84
N LYS A 172 2.16 13.19 0.91
CA LYS A 172 1.60 13.80 2.12
C LYS A 172 0.25 13.17 2.47
N TYR A 173 -0.65 13.02 1.49
CA TYR A 173 -1.95 12.35 1.68
C TYR A 173 -1.78 10.92 2.20
N ALA A 174 -0.80 10.17 1.69
CA ALA A 174 -0.47 8.85 2.22
C ALA A 174 -0.07 8.93 3.69
N LEU A 175 0.87 9.80 4.07
CA LEU A 175 1.31 9.96 5.47
C LEU A 175 0.16 10.36 6.41
N LEU A 176 -0.73 11.28 5.99
CA LEU A 176 -1.91 11.66 6.78
C LEU A 176 -2.92 10.52 6.91
N SER A 177 -3.06 9.70 5.87
CA SER A 177 -3.87 8.47 5.90
C SER A 177 -3.33 7.47 6.93
N PHE A 178 -2.00 7.30 7.00
CA PHE A 178 -1.35 6.49 8.04
C PHE A 178 -1.52 7.06 9.44
N ASP A 179 -1.37 8.38 9.65
CA ASP A 179 -1.60 9.04 10.94
C ASP A 179 -3.00 8.72 11.49
N ALA A 180 -4.03 9.00 10.69
CA ALA A 180 -5.42 8.73 11.06
C ALA A 180 -5.64 7.25 11.44
N THR A 181 -5.00 6.35 10.70
CA THR A 181 -5.10 4.90 10.93
C THR A 181 -4.40 4.47 12.22
N MET A 182 -3.16 4.91 12.45
CA MET A 182 -2.39 4.56 13.65
C MET A 182 -3.02 5.09 14.93
N ARG A 183 -3.65 6.28 14.87
CA ARG A 183 -4.37 6.86 16.02
C ARG A 183 -5.63 6.09 16.40
N SER A 184 -6.25 5.42 15.44
CA SER A 184 -7.54 4.73 15.63
C SER A 184 -7.43 3.20 15.66
N ASN A 185 -6.28 2.63 15.28
CA ASN A 185 -6.08 1.20 15.23
C ASN A 185 -4.62 0.82 15.55
N LEU A 186 -4.41 0.24 16.73
CA LEU A 186 -3.08 -0.16 17.24
C LEU A 186 -2.44 -1.30 16.43
N THR A 187 -3.17 -1.95 15.53
CA THR A 187 -2.63 -3.03 14.71
C THR A 187 -1.81 -2.53 13.51
N VAL A 188 -1.79 -1.21 13.29
CA VAL A 188 -1.00 -0.51 12.28
C VAL A 188 0.04 0.32 13.00
N GLY A 189 1.28 0.32 12.52
CA GLY A 189 2.31 1.11 13.18
C GLY A 189 3.65 1.19 12.47
N PRO A 190 4.50 2.14 12.89
CA PRO A 190 5.80 2.36 12.31
C PRO A 190 6.74 1.16 12.49
N PRO A 191 7.82 1.06 11.70
CA PRO A 191 8.22 2.03 10.67
C PRO A 191 7.26 2.11 9.47
N ILE A 192 7.08 3.32 8.92
CA ILE A 192 6.31 3.54 7.68
C ILE A 192 7.30 3.65 6.52
N GLU A 193 7.11 2.84 5.48
CA GLU A 193 7.87 2.91 4.24
C GLU A 193 7.06 3.72 3.22
N VAL A 194 7.71 4.64 2.49
CA VAL A 194 7.12 5.41 1.39
C VAL A 194 8.08 5.39 0.21
N LEU A 195 7.55 5.07 -0.97
CA LEU A 195 8.25 5.05 -2.25
C LEU A 195 7.50 5.94 -3.23
N LEU A 196 8.22 6.89 -3.84
CA LEU A 196 7.73 7.72 -4.93
C LEU A 196 8.40 7.23 -6.22
N TYR A 197 7.61 7.08 -7.25
CA TYR A 197 8.06 6.63 -8.57
C TYR A 197 7.55 7.60 -9.63
N GLU A 198 8.45 8.18 -10.39
CA GLU A 198 8.14 9.09 -11.48
C GLU A 198 7.93 8.33 -12.78
N ASN A 199 7.03 8.83 -13.63
CA ASN A 199 6.78 8.25 -14.96
C ASN A 199 8.10 8.06 -15.75
N ASP A 200 8.24 6.91 -16.39
CA ASP A 200 9.33 6.56 -17.31
C ASP A 200 10.72 6.46 -16.66
N LYS A 201 10.79 6.57 -15.33
CA LYS A 201 12.05 6.53 -14.58
C LYS A 201 12.68 5.13 -14.59
N LEU A 202 11.86 4.08 -14.52
CA LEU A 202 12.27 2.65 -14.54
C LEU A 202 13.37 2.29 -13.53
N GLU A 203 13.48 3.06 -12.45
CA GLU A 203 14.32 2.84 -11.27
C GLU A 203 13.63 3.43 -10.04
N PHE A 204 14.06 3.02 -8.84
CA PHE A 204 13.55 3.56 -7.57
C PHE A 204 14.66 4.33 -6.86
N ASP A 205 14.58 5.66 -6.85
CA ASP A 205 15.54 6.56 -6.21
C ASP A 205 14.93 7.42 -5.09
N ARG A 206 13.60 7.47 -4.98
CA ARG A 206 12.86 8.23 -3.95
C ARG A 206 12.15 7.31 -2.97
N TYR A 207 12.93 6.74 -2.04
CA TYR A 207 12.42 5.88 -0.97
C TYR A 207 12.79 6.44 0.41
N ARG A 208 11.86 6.34 1.36
CA ARG A 208 12.12 6.67 2.77
C ARG A 208 11.41 5.73 3.72
N ARG A 209 12.08 5.43 4.84
CA ARG A 209 11.54 4.67 5.96
C ARG A 209 11.51 5.56 7.20
N PHE A 210 10.32 5.84 7.71
CA PHE A 210 10.07 6.67 8.88
C PHE A 210 9.94 5.79 10.13
N PRO A 211 10.94 5.74 11.04
CA PRO A 211 10.75 5.12 12.35
C PRO A 211 9.72 5.88 13.20
N ALA A 212 9.35 5.31 14.36
CA ALA A 212 8.32 5.87 15.23
C ALA A 212 8.66 7.27 15.78
N ASP A 213 9.95 7.54 15.96
CA ASP A 213 10.53 8.76 16.49
C ASP A 213 11.05 9.70 15.40
N ASP A 214 10.74 9.45 14.12
CA ASP A 214 11.18 10.31 13.02
C ASP A 214 10.71 11.77 13.23
N PRO A 215 11.64 12.74 13.36
CA PRO A 215 11.29 14.13 13.67
C PRO A 215 10.38 14.79 12.64
N GLU A 216 10.53 14.44 11.36
CA GLU A 216 9.75 15.01 10.27
C GLU A 216 8.36 14.41 10.20
N LEU A 217 8.24 13.08 10.41
CA LEU A 217 6.93 12.45 10.55
C LEU A 217 6.14 13.09 11.69
N GLN A 218 6.78 13.27 12.86
CA GLN A 218 6.17 13.96 13.99
C GLN A 218 5.82 15.42 13.68
N GLN A 219 6.65 16.13 12.92
CA GLN A 219 6.37 17.49 12.50
C GLN A 219 5.14 17.57 11.59
N ILE A 220 5.03 16.70 10.59
CA ILE A 220 3.87 16.60 9.69
C ILE A 220 2.59 16.36 10.52
N HIS A 221 2.65 15.42 11.47
CA HIS A 221 1.52 15.10 12.34
C HIS A 221 1.10 16.30 13.19
N ARG A 222 2.06 16.97 13.84
CA ARG A 222 1.78 18.15 14.68
C ARG A 222 1.18 19.30 13.87
N GLN A 223 1.73 19.57 12.68
CA GLN A 223 1.22 20.65 11.81
C GLN A 223 -0.20 20.33 11.32
N TRP A 224 -0.45 19.10 10.88
CA TRP A 224 -1.78 18.67 10.46
C TRP A 224 -2.82 18.79 11.58
N GLU A 225 -2.49 18.33 12.78
CA GLU A 225 -3.39 18.41 13.93
C GLU A 225 -3.73 19.86 14.30
N GLN A 226 -2.75 20.77 14.25
CA GLN A 226 -2.99 22.20 14.48
C GLN A 226 -3.87 22.82 13.40
N SER A 227 -3.63 22.50 12.12
CA SER A 227 -4.44 22.98 11.00
C SER A 227 -5.88 22.49 11.09
N LEU A 228 -6.10 21.22 11.46
CA LEU A 228 -7.44 20.64 11.62
C LEU A 228 -8.22 21.37 12.72
N ARG A 229 -7.58 21.65 13.86
CA ARG A 229 -8.22 22.36 14.98
C ARG A 229 -8.63 23.78 14.58
N ARG A 230 -7.73 24.52 13.91
CA ARG A 230 -8.04 25.87 13.40
C ARG A 230 -9.21 25.85 12.41
N ALA A 231 -9.22 24.89 11.49
CA ALA A 231 -10.31 24.76 10.53
C ALA A 231 -11.66 24.52 11.22
N VAL A 232 -11.70 23.80 12.35
CA VAL A 232 -12.91 23.61 13.15
C VAL A 232 -13.31 24.89 13.88
N GLU A 233 -12.35 25.63 14.44
CA GLU A 233 -12.59 26.91 15.12
C GLU A 233 -13.15 28.00 14.17
N GLU A 234 -12.82 27.91 12.89
CA GLU A 234 -13.30 28.82 11.84
C GLU A 234 -14.69 28.47 11.29
N LEU A 235 -15.27 27.32 11.67
CA LEU A 235 -16.61 26.93 11.25
C LEU A 235 -17.68 27.83 11.90
N PRO A 236 -18.80 28.09 11.20
CA PRO A 236 -19.91 28.81 11.78
C PRO A 236 -20.48 28.08 13.00
N ALA A 237 -20.97 28.83 13.98
CA ALA A 237 -21.65 28.26 15.14
C ALA A 237 -22.87 27.45 14.70
N VAL A 238 -23.11 26.32 15.37
CA VAL A 238 -24.31 25.52 15.15
C VAL A 238 -25.49 26.25 15.79
N GLU A 239 -26.52 26.55 15.00
CA GLU A 239 -27.79 27.08 15.51
C GLU A 239 -28.61 25.94 16.11
N PHE A 240 -29.01 26.11 17.38
CA PHE A 240 -29.86 25.15 18.09
C PHE A 240 -31.25 25.75 18.26
N ASN A 241 -32.29 24.95 18.06
CA ASN A 241 -33.63 25.34 18.44
C ASN A 241 -33.70 25.50 19.97
N SER A 242 -34.38 26.54 20.45
CA SER A 242 -34.52 26.85 21.87
C SER A 242 -35.35 25.82 22.64
N CYS A 243 -35.97 24.85 21.96
CA CYS A 243 -36.78 23.78 22.54
C CYS A 243 -36.53 22.47 21.79
N LEU A 244 -36.42 21.36 22.53
CA LEU A 244 -36.51 20.01 21.96
C LEU A 244 -37.97 19.74 21.53
N PRO A 245 -38.21 18.98 20.45
CA PRO A 245 -39.55 18.59 20.03
C PRO A 245 -40.27 17.72 21.08
#